data_AF-A0A5B2VJU5-F1
#
_entry.id   AF-A0A5B2VJU5-F1
#
_cell.length_a   1.000
_cell.length_b   1.000
_cell.length_c   1.000
_cell.angle_alpha   90.00
_cell.angle_beta   90.00
_cell.angle_gamma   90.00
#
_symmetry.space_group_name_H-M   'P 1'
#
loop_
_entity.id
_entity.type
_entity.pdbx_description
1 polymer ?
#
loop_
_entity_poly.entity_id
_entity_poly.type
_entity_poly.pdbx_seq_one_letter_code
_entity_poly.pdbx_strand_id
1 'polypeptide(L)'
;MKYASCIYRVLNHFTDNSCWHLNRSAQDFQDYRNSLTAQWDDTAAADINARFLGPHAEDEARMRGFLERKNVAIQQLCEKLNEVERVNDQIRSLSEKIQQALVACEEDLRRSVTNYDFSHNRKNDAEARIPQTIVLLNTANQNEFSPTY
;
A
#
# COMPACT_ATOMS: atom_id res chain seq x y z
N MET A 1 -3.55 0.91 -11.24
CA MET A 1 -3.94 -0.51 -11.35
C MET A 1 -5.41 -0.72 -10.98
N LYS A 2 -6.38 -0.16 -11.74
CA LYS A 2 -7.83 -0.37 -11.48
C LYS A 2 -8.35 -1.76 -11.90
N TYR A 3 -7.53 -2.53 -12.62
CA TYR A 3 -7.93 -3.80 -13.23
C TYR A 3 -7.98 -4.97 -12.24
N ALA A 4 -7.14 -4.96 -11.19
CA ALA A 4 -7.13 -6.03 -10.18
C ALA A 4 -8.46 -6.08 -9.39
N SER A 5 -8.97 -4.92 -8.97
CA SER A 5 -10.25 -4.80 -8.24
C SER A 5 -11.48 -5.21 -9.08
N CYS A 6 -11.49 -4.90 -10.39
CA CYS A 6 -12.58 -5.31 -11.29
C CYS A 6 -12.56 -6.81 -11.61
N ILE A 7 -11.39 -7.37 -11.93
CA ILE A 7 -11.24 -8.82 -12.18
C ILE A 7 -11.59 -9.60 -10.90
N TYR A 8 -11.24 -9.05 -9.74
CA TYR A 8 -11.57 -9.59 -8.43
C TYR A 8 -13.07 -9.61 -8.12
N ARG A 9 -13.81 -8.51 -8.33
CA ARG A 9 -15.28 -8.51 -8.13
C ARG A 9 -15.99 -9.51 -9.03
N VAL A 10 -15.52 -9.65 -10.27
CA VAL A 10 -16.09 -10.61 -11.23
C VAL A 10 -15.79 -12.04 -10.80
N LEU A 11 -14.56 -12.33 -10.36
CA LEU A 11 -14.18 -13.66 -9.87
C LEU A 11 -14.94 -14.04 -8.60
N ASN A 12 -15.02 -13.12 -7.62
CA ASN A 12 -15.68 -13.40 -6.34
C ASN A 12 -17.19 -13.61 -6.53
N HIS A 13 -17.83 -12.79 -7.38
CA HIS A 13 -19.23 -12.97 -7.73
C HIS A 13 -19.47 -14.29 -8.48
N PHE A 14 -18.57 -14.65 -9.39
CA PHE A 14 -18.67 -15.91 -10.14
C PHE A 14 -18.49 -17.13 -9.23
N THR A 15 -17.51 -17.11 -8.31
CA THR A 15 -17.23 -18.23 -7.41
C THR A 15 -18.31 -18.39 -6.34
N ASP A 16 -18.81 -17.30 -5.77
CA ASP A 16 -19.88 -17.36 -4.78
C ASP A 16 -21.19 -17.83 -5.40
N ASN A 17 -21.53 -17.31 -6.59
CA ASN A 17 -22.76 -17.71 -7.28
C ASN A 17 -22.69 -19.18 -7.74
N SER A 18 -21.54 -19.62 -8.26
CA SER A 18 -21.33 -21.01 -8.65
C SER A 18 -21.35 -21.97 -7.45
N CYS A 19 -20.71 -21.62 -6.33
CA CYS A 19 -20.74 -22.42 -5.10
C CYS A 19 -22.17 -22.49 -4.54
N TRP A 20 -22.91 -21.39 -4.58
CA TRP A 20 -24.31 -21.36 -4.16
C TRP A 20 -25.17 -22.29 -5.02
N HIS A 21 -25.07 -22.22 -6.36
CA HIS A 21 -25.81 -23.09 -7.26
C HIS A 21 -25.45 -24.57 -7.12
N LEU A 22 -24.17 -24.88 -6.89
CA LEU A 22 -23.69 -26.24 -6.60
C LEU A 22 -24.26 -26.75 -5.27
N ASN A 23 -24.17 -25.95 -4.21
CA ASN A 23 -24.76 -26.30 -2.91
C ASN A 23 -26.28 -26.50 -3.01
N ARG A 24 -26.97 -25.63 -3.76
CA ARG A 24 -28.41 -25.73 -3.93
C ARG A 24 -28.81 -27.00 -4.68
N SER A 25 -28.14 -27.29 -5.80
CA SER A 25 -28.38 -28.50 -6.58
C SER A 25 -28.12 -29.76 -5.75
N ALA A 26 -27.00 -29.78 -5.02
CA ALA A 26 -26.66 -30.84 -4.07
C ALA A 26 -27.77 -31.08 -3.04
N GLN A 27 -28.27 -30.00 -2.43
CA GLN A 27 -29.36 -30.06 -1.46
C GLN A 27 -30.64 -30.63 -2.09
N ASP A 28 -31.03 -30.13 -3.27
CA ASP A 28 -32.23 -30.60 -4.00
C ASP A 28 -32.13 -32.10 -4.35
N PHE A 29 -30.94 -32.60 -4.70
CA PHE A 29 -30.69 -34.03 -4.92
C PHE A 29 -30.83 -34.87 -3.65
N GLN A 30 -30.30 -34.38 -2.52
CA GLN A 30 -30.44 -35.08 -1.23
C GLN A 30 -31.89 -35.09 -0.75
N ASP A 31 -32.63 -33.99 -0.92
CA ASP A 31 -34.04 -33.89 -0.57
C ASP A 31 -34.89 -34.87 -1.41
N TYR A 32 -34.63 -34.94 -2.72
CA TYR A 32 -35.28 -35.92 -3.59
C TYR A 32 -34.98 -37.36 -3.17
N ARG A 33 -33.71 -37.67 -2.88
CA ARG A 33 -33.32 -39.00 -2.39
C ARG A 33 -34.00 -39.36 -1.07
N ASN A 34 -34.05 -38.44 -0.12
CA ASN A 34 -34.71 -38.66 1.17
C ASN A 34 -36.20 -38.95 0.98
N SER A 35 -36.85 -38.30 0.01
CA SER A 35 -38.26 -38.56 -0.35
C SER A 35 -38.49 -39.96 -0.94
N LEU A 36 -37.53 -40.47 -1.71
CA LEU A 36 -37.57 -41.83 -2.28
C LEU A 36 -37.29 -42.91 -1.22
N THR A 37 -36.38 -42.62 -0.29
CA THR A 37 -36.01 -43.57 0.77
C THR A 37 -37.21 -43.91 1.66
N ALA A 38 -38.11 -42.95 1.90
CA ALA A 38 -39.34 -43.17 2.66
C ALA A 38 -40.35 -44.11 1.95
N GLN A 39 -40.21 -44.33 0.64
CA GLN A 39 -41.11 -45.18 -0.14
C GLN A 39 -40.59 -46.61 -0.28
N TRP A 40 -39.28 -46.82 -0.12
CA TRP A 40 -38.58 -48.07 -0.41
C TRP A 40 -37.93 -48.60 0.87
N ASP A 41 -38.74 -49.13 1.79
CA ASP A 41 -38.31 -49.74 3.05
C ASP A 41 -38.23 -51.27 2.92
N ASP A 42 -37.48 -51.75 1.93
CA ASP A 42 -37.17 -53.16 1.77
C ASP A 42 -35.65 -53.42 1.75
N THR A 43 -35.28 -54.69 1.95
CA THR A 43 -33.88 -55.11 2.09
C THR A 43 -33.06 -54.85 0.82
N ALA A 44 -33.69 -54.82 -0.37
CA ALA A 44 -33.02 -54.56 -1.63
C ALA A 44 -32.71 -53.06 -1.80
N ALA A 45 -33.65 -52.20 -1.43
CA ALA A 45 -33.47 -50.76 -1.37
C ALA A 45 -32.39 -50.37 -0.35
N ALA A 46 -32.33 -51.04 0.80
CA ALA A 46 -31.27 -50.84 1.79
C ALA A 46 -29.87 -51.16 1.22
N ASP A 47 -29.69 -52.27 0.50
CA ASP A 47 -28.40 -52.64 -0.10
C ASP A 47 -27.99 -51.69 -1.24
N ILE A 48 -28.93 -51.27 -2.09
CA ILE A 48 -28.68 -50.27 -3.14
C ILE A 48 -28.30 -48.92 -2.52
N ASN A 49 -29.02 -48.48 -1.49
CA ASN A 49 -28.71 -47.25 -0.77
C ASN A 49 -27.32 -47.29 -0.15
N ALA A 50 -26.94 -48.41 0.48
CA ALA A 50 -25.63 -48.57 1.09
C ALA A 50 -24.49 -48.60 0.07
N ARG A 51 -24.68 -49.26 -1.08
CA ARG A 51 -23.64 -49.43 -2.10
C ARG A 51 -23.43 -48.21 -2.98
N PHE A 52 -24.50 -47.54 -3.36
CA PHE A 52 -24.44 -46.51 -4.40
C PHE A 52 -24.75 -45.12 -3.86
N LEU A 53 -25.81 -44.97 -3.07
CA LEU A 53 -26.25 -43.63 -2.70
C LEU A 53 -25.48 -43.07 -1.50
N GLY A 54 -25.24 -43.86 -0.44
CA GLY A 54 -24.49 -43.46 0.77
C GLY A 54 -23.11 -42.85 0.47
N PRO A 55 -22.23 -43.56 -0.27
CA PRO A 55 -20.89 -43.06 -0.60
C PRO A 55 -20.91 -41.71 -1.34
N HIS A 56 -21.88 -41.51 -2.25
CA HIS A 56 -22.00 -40.25 -2.97
C HIS A 56 -22.43 -39.08 -2.08
N ALA A 57 -23.29 -39.31 -1.08
CA ALA A 57 -23.65 -38.27 -0.12
C ALA A 57 -22.45 -37.86 0.76
N GLU A 58 -21.63 -38.82 1.17
CA GLU A 58 -20.39 -38.53 1.92
C GLU A 58 -19.37 -37.78 1.05
N ASP A 59 -19.19 -38.19 -0.20
CA ASP A 59 -18.31 -37.52 -1.16
C ASP A 59 -18.75 -36.08 -1.44
N GLU A 60 -20.05 -35.87 -1.64
CA GLU A 60 -20.64 -34.56 -1.85
C GLU A 60 -20.45 -33.66 -0.62
N ALA A 61 -20.70 -34.18 0.59
CA ALA A 61 -20.47 -33.44 1.84
C ALA A 61 -18.98 -33.10 2.02
N ARG A 62 -18.06 -34.04 1.72
CA ARG A 62 -16.61 -33.80 1.74
C ARG A 62 -16.21 -32.70 0.75
N MET A 63 -16.74 -32.77 -0.48
CA MET A 63 -16.42 -31.81 -1.53
C MET A 63 -16.96 -30.42 -1.20
N ARG A 64 -18.19 -30.30 -0.69
CA ARG A 64 -18.75 -29.03 -0.18
C ARG A 64 -17.86 -28.44 0.92
N GLY A 65 -17.52 -29.23 1.93
CA GLY A 65 -16.65 -28.78 3.01
C GLY A 65 -15.26 -28.34 2.53
N PHE A 66 -14.72 -28.98 1.50
CA PHE A 66 -13.46 -28.56 0.88
C PHE A 66 -13.59 -27.22 0.14
N LEU A 67 -14.63 -27.05 -0.67
CA LEU A 67 -14.89 -25.82 -1.43
C LEU A 67 -15.16 -24.63 -0.50
N GLU A 68 -15.93 -24.84 0.57
CA GLU A 68 -16.20 -23.83 1.60
C GLU A 68 -14.90 -23.30 2.22
N ARG A 69 -14.01 -24.21 2.64
CA ARG A 69 -12.70 -23.86 3.20
C ARG A 69 -11.83 -23.10 2.19
N LYS A 70 -11.86 -23.49 0.92
CA LYS A 70 -11.13 -22.77 -0.14
C LYS A 70 -11.69 -21.38 -0.37
N ASN A 71 -13.02 -21.21 -0.33
CA ASN A 71 -13.64 -19.91 -0.50
C ASN A 71 -13.24 -18.96 0.64
N VAL A 72 -13.32 -19.41 1.89
CA VAL A 72 -12.85 -18.64 3.06
C VAL A 72 -11.38 -18.25 2.94
N ALA A 73 -10.51 -19.18 2.52
CA ALA A 73 -9.10 -18.89 2.32
C ALA A 73 -8.86 -17.83 1.22
N ILE A 74 -9.63 -17.88 0.12
CA ILE A 74 -9.57 -16.87 -0.94
C ILE A 74 -10.01 -15.52 -0.40
N GLN A 75 -11.13 -15.45 0.33
CA GLN A 75 -11.61 -14.20 0.93
C GLN A 75 -10.55 -13.57 1.85
N GLN A 76 -9.92 -14.35 2.72
CA GLN A 76 -8.84 -13.90 3.60
C GLN A 76 -7.62 -13.38 2.83
N LEU A 77 -7.19 -14.10 1.78
CA LEU A 77 -6.11 -13.65 0.91
C LEU A 77 -6.44 -12.32 0.23
N CYS A 78 -7.69 -12.11 -0.14
CA CYS A 78 -8.13 -10.88 -0.77
C CYS A 78 -8.17 -9.70 0.19
N GLU A 79 -8.62 -9.91 1.43
CA GLU A 79 -8.50 -8.90 2.49
C GLU A 79 -7.05 -8.48 2.70
N LYS A 80 -6.13 -9.47 2.74
CA LYS A 80 -4.69 -9.22 2.85
C LYS A 80 -4.13 -8.47 1.64
N LEU A 81 -4.60 -8.78 0.43
CA LEU A 81 -4.20 -8.06 -0.78
C LEU A 81 -4.63 -6.59 -0.73
N ASN A 82 -5.87 -6.32 -0.31
CA ASN A 82 -6.37 -4.96 -0.14
C ASN A 82 -5.57 -4.17 0.91
N GLU A 83 -5.16 -4.85 2.00
CA GLU A 83 -4.29 -4.26 3.02
C GLU A 83 -2.91 -3.88 2.44
N VAL A 84 -2.31 -4.76 1.65
CA VAL A 84 -1.03 -4.51 0.95
C VAL A 84 -1.16 -3.33 -0.03
N GLU A 85 -2.24 -3.25 -0.80
CA GLU A 85 -2.49 -2.12 -1.70
C GLU A 85 -2.57 -0.80 -0.93
N ARG A 86 -3.29 -0.77 0.20
CA ARG A 86 -3.37 0.42 1.05
C ARG A 86 -2.01 0.85 1.58
N VAL A 87 -1.20 -0.10 2.05
CA VAL A 87 0.16 0.18 2.55
C VAL A 87 1.05 0.69 1.42
N ASN A 88 0.93 0.14 0.20
CA ASN A 88 1.68 0.59 -0.95
C ASN A 88 1.36 2.05 -1.33
N ASP A 89 0.09 2.44 -1.27
CA ASP A 89 -0.32 3.82 -1.50
C ASP A 89 0.23 4.78 -0.43
N GLN A 90 0.28 4.34 0.84
CA GLN A 90 0.93 5.10 1.92
C GLN A 90 2.43 5.27 1.68
N ILE A 91 3.12 4.20 1.28
CA ILE A 91 4.56 4.24 0.95
C ILE A 91 4.81 5.24 -0.17
N ARG A 92 4.01 5.22 -1.24
CA ARG A 92 4.13 6.21 -2.33
C ARG A 92 3.98 7.63 -1.83
N SER A 93 2.94 7.91 -1.04
CA SER A 93 2.71 9.25 -0.50
C SER A 93 3.87 9.73 0.39
N LEU A 94 4.41 8.84 1.23
CA LEU A 94 5.58 9.17 2.06
C LEU A 94 6.83 9.40 1.23
N SER A 95 7.06 8.57 0.20
CA SER A 95 8.19 8.73 -0.72
C SER A 95 8.15 10.08 -1.44
N GLU A 96 6.97 10.51 -1.90
CA GLU A 96 6.79 11.82 -2.52
C GLU A 96 7.11 12.96 -1.55
N LYS A 97 6.65 12.87 -0.30
CA LYS A 97 6.95 13.88 0.73
C LYS A 97 8.44 13.94 1.06
N ILE A 98 9.11 12.79 1.17
CA ILE A 98 10.55 12.72 1.40
C ILE A 98 11.30 13.39 0.24
N GLN A 99 10.90 13.10 -1.00
CA GLN A 99 11.51 13.70 -2.18
C GLN A 99 11.35 15.22 -2.19
N GLN A 100 10.17 15.73 -1.85
CA GLN A 100 9.92 17.18 -1.74
C GLN A 100 10.78 17.83 -0.65
N ALA A 101 10.91 17.18 0.51
CA ALA A 101 11.74 17.67 1.60
C ALA A 101 13.23 17.69 1.23
N LEU A 102 13.71 16.67 0.50
CA LEU A 102 15.09 16.61 0.00
C LEU A 102 15.39 17.78 -0.94
N VAL A 103 14.50 18.02 -1.92
CA VAL A 103 14.65 19.14 -2.86
C VAL A 103 14.68 20.49 -2.12
N ALA A 104 13.83 20.65 -1.11
CA ALA A 104 13.83 21.87 -0.29
C ALA A 104 15.15 22.04 0.48
N CYS A 105 15.66 20.97 1.12
CA CYS A 105 16.94 20.99 1.82
C CYS A 105 18.13 21.29 0.89
N GLU A 106 18.14 20.73 -0.32
CA GLU A 106 19.18 21.01 -1.32
C GLU A 106 19.19 22.48 -1.74
N GLU A 107 18.01 23.07 -1.95
CA GLU A 107 17.86 24.48 -2.29
C GLU A 107 18.28 25.39 -1.12
N ASP A 108 17.90 25.05 0.11
CA ASP A 108 18.31 25.79 1.31
C ASP A 108 19.83 25.72 1.51
N LEU A 109 20.44 24.55 1.28
CA LEU A 109 21.89 24.40 1.35
C LEU A 109 22.60 25.24 0.28
N ARG A 110 22.09 25.23 -0.96
CA ARG A 110 22.63 26.04 -2.06
C ARG A 110 22.59 27.53 -1.74
N ARG A 111 21.49 28.00 -1.15
CA ARG A 111 21.35 29.40 -0.68
C ARG A 111 22.33 29.71 0.44
N SER A 112 22.47 28.82 1.41
CA SER A 112 23.40 28.98 2.52
C SER A 112 24.85 29.14 2.04
N VAL A 113 25.30 28.28 1.12
CA VAL A 113 26.64 28.37 0.50
C VAL A 113 26.82 29.71 -0.20
N THR A 114 25.85 30.12 -1.02
CA THR A 114 25.91 31.39 -1.75
C THR A 114 26.01 32.60 -0.79
N ASN A 115 25.23 32.58 0.29
CA ASN A 115 25.24 33.63 1.30
C ASN A 115 26.56 33.66 2.08
N TYR A 116 27.13 32.49 2.37
CA TYR A 116 28.43 32.37 3.01
C TYR A 116 29.53 32.97 2.13
N ASP A 117 29.59 32.60 0.85
CA ASP A 117 30.57 33.12 -0.11
C ASP A 117 30.48 34.64 -0.24
N PHE A 118 29.26 35.16 -0.36
CA PHE A 118 29.02 36.60 -0.39
C PHE A 118 29.52 37.31 0.87
N SER A 119 29.19 36.77 2.04
CA SER A 119 29.59 37.35 3.33
C SER A 119 31.11 37.28 3.53
N HIS A 120 31.73 36.17 3.12
CA HIS A 120 33.17 35.96 3.16
C HIS A 120 33.91 36.97 2.26
N ASN A 121 33.45 37.13 1.02
CA ASN A 121 34.04 38.09 0.08
C ASN A 121 33.90 39.53 0.59
N ARG A 122 32.74 39.91 1.14
CA ARG A 122 32.55 41.25 1.73
C ARG A 122 33.46 41.49 2.93
N LYS A 123 33.67 40.48 3.76
CA LYS A 123 34.61 40.57 4.88
C LYS A 123 36.03 40.80 4.36
N ASN A 124 36.48 40.01 3.38
CA ASN A 124 37.81 40.15 2.79
C ASN A 124 37.99 41.54 2.14
N ASP A 125 36.98 42.04 1.43
CA ASP A 125 37.00 43.39 0.83
C ASP A 125 37.08 44.49 1.90
N ALA A 126 36.35 44.33 3.01
CA ALA A 126 36.41 45.27 4.12
C ALA A 126 37.81 45.25 4.77
N GLU A 127 38.35 44.06 5.04
CA GLU A 127 39.70 43.87 5.60
C GLU A 127 40.77 44.49 4.69
N ALA A 128 40.66 44.34 3.38
CA ALA A 128 41.58 44.94 2.41
C ALA A 128 41.54 46.48 2.40
N ARG A 129 40.42 47.11 2.80
CA ARG A 129 40.27 48.56 2.88
C ARG A 129 40.72 49.15 4.21
N ILE A 130 40.92 48.33 5.25
CA ILE A 130 41.37 48.81 6.58
C ILE A 130 42.68 49.61 6.48
N PRO A 131 43.75 49.13 5.80
CA PRO A 131 45.01 49.86 5.72
C PRO A 131 44.86 51.25 5.08
N GLN A 132 44.08 51.35 4.01
CA GLN A 132 43.82 52.63 3.33
C GLN A 132 43.06 53.60 4.25
N THR A 133 42.10 53.07 5.01
CA THR A 133 41.33 53.87 5.99
C THR A 133 42.24 54.39 7.11
N ILE A 134 43.17 53.57 7.60
CA ILE A 134 44.18 53.97 8.59
C ILE A 134 45.08 55.09 8.04
N VAL A 135 45.53 54.97 6.79
CA VAL A 135 46.32 56.02 6.13
C VAL A 135 45.54 57.33 6.05
N LEU A 136 44.28 57.29 5.58
CA LEU A 136 43.43 58.47 5.49
C LEU A 136 43.18 59.12 6.86
N LEU A 137 42.93 58.31 7.90
CA LEU A 137 42.77 58.80 9.28
C LEU A 137 44.04 59.49 9.78
N ASN A 138 45.21 58.89 9.56
CA ASN A 138 46.48 59.49 9.97
C ASN A 138 46.74 60.82 9.25
N THR A 139 46.46 60.90 7.95
CA THR A 139 46.60 62.14 7.17
C THR A 139 45.62 63.22 7.64
N ALA A 140 44.36 62.86 7.91
CA ALA A 140 43.36 63.80 8.42
C ALA A 140 43.79 64.38 9.79
N ASN A 141 44.25 63.52 10.70
CA ASN A 141 44.77 63.95 12.00
C ASN A 141 45.98 64.89 11.84
N GLN A 142 46.89 64.65 10.89
CA GLN A 142 48.02 65.56 10.64
C GLN A 142 47.59 66.95 10.12
N ASN A 143 46.51 67.01 9.34
CA ASN A 143 46.00 68.26 8.78
C ASN A 143 45.19 69.08 9.79
N GLU A 144 44.49 68.46 10.75
CA GLU A 144 43.76 69.18 11.83
C GLU A 144 44.70 69.80 12.89
N PHE A 145 45.94 69.31 13.02
CA PHE A 145 46.94 69.83 13.95
C PHE A 145 48.00 70.74 13.31
N SER A 146 47.86 71.11 12.04
CA SER A 146 48.70 72.13 11.43
C SER A 146 48.19 73.52 11.85
N PRO A 147 48.92 74.29 12.69
CA PRO A 147 48.50 75.63 13.04
C PRO A 147 48.58 76.48 11.77
N THR A 148 47.45 77.05 11.36
CA THR A 148 47.43 78.18 10.45
C THR A 148 48.16 79.34 11.11
N TYR A 149 49.46 79.44 10.83
CA TYR A 149 50.25 80.66 11.00
C TYR A 149 50.12 81.52 9.75
#